data_AF-A0A1H3QN57-F1
#
_entry.id   AF-A0A1H3QN57-F1
#
_cell.length_a   1.000
_cell.length_b   1.000
_cell.length_c   1.000
_cell.angle_alpha   90.00
_cell.angle_beta   90.00
_cell.angle_gamma   90.00
#
_symmetry.space_group_name_H-M   'P 1'
#
loop_
_entity.id
_entity.type
_entity.pdbx_description
1 polymer ?
#
loop_
_entity_poly.entity_id
_entity_poly.type
_entity_poly.pdbx_seq_one_letter_code
_entity_poly.pdbx_strand_id
1 'polypeptide(L)'
;MPFTLLLLAFVFLIITITLTFIFITLKNQKYLNRPYRHSFIVMTLFLGHWILVLTSFYTLLPNYISDFIFLPIWYFLCILGFMVFIKEWKNNRVISVSVGAFSFISLLFGILLQGISKM
;
A
#
# COMPACT_ATOMS: atom_id res chain seq x y z
N MET A 1 -22.77 0.41 7.20
CA MET A 1 -22.71 -0.73 8.14
C MET A 1 -22.32 -2.04 7.43
N PRO A 2 -23.07 -2.59 6.44
CA PRO A 2 -22.66 -3.84 5.79
C PRO A 2 -21.43 -3.69 4.89
N PHE A 3 -21.32 -2.57 4.16
CA PHE A 3 -20.21 -2.32 3.24
C PHE A 3 -18.85 -2.16 3.95
N THR A 4 -18.83 -1.46 5.08
CA THR A 4 -17.62 -1.27 5.91
C THR A 4 -17.14 -2.58 6.54
N LEU A 5 -18.07 -3.44 6.98
CA LEU A 5 -17.76 -4.79 7.48
C LEU A 5 -17.20 -5.69 6.38
N LEU A 6 -17.79 -5.66 5.18
CA LEU A 6 -17.32 -6.42 4.04
C LEU A 6 -15.92 -5.97 3.61
N LEU A 7 -15.66 -4.66 3.59
CA LEU A 7 -14.34 -4.12 3.34
C LEU A 7 -13.32 -4.59 4.37
N LEU A 8 -13.64 -4.49 5.67
CA LEU A 8 -12.76 -4.94 6.74
C LEU A 8 -12.41 -6.43 6.59
N ALA A 9 -13.41 -7.26 6.29
CA ALA A 9 -13.22 -8.68 6.04
C ALA A 9 -12.31 -8.93 4.82
N PHE A 10 -12.48 -8.15 3.74
CA PHE A 10 -11.65 -8.25 2.55
C PHE A 10 -10.19 -7.84 2.80
N VAL A 11 -9.97 -6.75 3.55
CA VAL A 11 -8.63 -6.31 3.97
C VAL A 11 -7.98 -7.36 4.86
N PHE A 12 -8.72 -7.91 5.83
CA PHE A 12 -8.23 -8.98 6.69
C PHE A 12 -7.83 -10.24 5.90
N LEU A 13 -8.63 -10.60 4.89
CA LEU A 13 -8.32 -11.69 3.98
C LEU A 13 -7.02 -11.45 3.22
N ILE A 14 -6.79 -10.24 2.67
CA ILE A 14 -5.52 -9.90 2.00
C ILE A 14 -4.34 -10.00 2.97
N ILE A 15 -4.49 -9.50 4.20
CA ILE A 15 -3.45 -9.56 5.23
C ILE A 15 -3.10 -11.02 5.59
N THR A 16 -4.10 -11.87 5.77
CA THR A 16 -3.87 -13.30 6.08
C THR A 16 -3.22 -14.05 4.92
N ILE A 17 -3.63 -13.81 3.67
CA ILE A 17 -2.97 -14.39 2.48
C ILE A 17 -1.51 -13.93 2.38
N THR A 18 -1.25 -12.66 2.63
CA THR A 18 0.12 -12.13 2.53
C THR A 18 1.02 -12.67 3.62
N LEU A 19 0.54 -12.74 4.86
CA LEU A 19 1.26 -13.35 5.97
C LEU A 19 1.56 -14.83 5.71
N THR A 20 0.57 -15.61 5.28
CA THR A 20 0.78 -17.03 4.96
C THR A 20 1.81 -17.21 3.83
N PHE A 21 1.75 -16.38 2.80
CA PHE A 21 2.74 -16.39 1.71
C PHE A 21 4.16 -16.05 2.20
N ILE A 22 4.29 -15.07 3.10
CA ILE A 22 5.56 -14.69 3.72
C ILE A 22 6.11 -15.87 4.53
N PHE A 23 5.30 -16.50 5.39
CA PHE A 23 5.71 -17.66 6.18
C PHE A 23 6.18 -18.83 5.31
N ILE A 24 5.46 -19.15 4.23
CA ILE A 24 5.85 -20.20 3.28
C ILE A 24 7.18 -19.84 2.59
N THR A 25 7.35 -18.59 2.19
CA THR A 25 8.56 -18.12 1.50
C THR A 25 9.78 -18.14 2.43
N LEU A 26 9.62 -17.70 3.68
CA LEU A 26 10.66 -17.76 4.71
C LEU A 26 11.06 -19.21 5.01
N LYS A 27 10.09 -20.12 5.15
CA LYS A 27 10.35 -21.56 5.38
C LYS A 27 11.14 -22.19 4.23
N ASN A 28 10.85 -21.80 3.00
CA ASN A 28 11.49 -22.35 1.82
C ASN A 28 12.86 -21.72 1.49
N GLN A 29 13.24 -20.61 2.16
CA GLN A 29 14.47 -19.82 1.93
C GLN A 29 14.76 -19.43 0.47
N LYS A 30 13.79 -19.63 -0.45
CA LYS A 30 13.94 -19.32 -1.87
C LYS A 30 13.62 -17.85 -2.11
N TYR A 31 14.45 -17.18 -2.91
CA TYR A 31 14.27 -15.77 -3.30
C TYR A 31 14.26 -14.81 -2.10
N LEU A 32 15.28 -14.94 -1.25
CA LEU A 32 15.49 -14.14 -0.03
C LEU A 32 16.76 -13.28 -0.15
N ASN A 33 17.03 -12.80 -1.36
CA ASN A 33 18.17 -11.93 -1.62
C ASN A 33 17.94 -10.54 -1.01
N ARG A 34 19.04 -9.80 -0.83
CA ARG A 34 18.98 -8.43 -0.35
C ARG A 34 18.07 -7.60 -1.28
N PRO A 35 17.05 -6.91 -0.74
CA PRO A 35 16.17 -6.07 -1.55
C PRO A 35 16.95 -4.90 -2.17
N TYR A 36 16.48 -4.43 -3.32
CA TYR A 36 17.05 -3.29 -4.03
C TYR A 36 16.88 -2.01 -3.21
N ARG A 37 17.87 -1.11 -3.28
CA ARG A 37 17.83 0.19 -2.58
C ARG A 37 16.61 1.03 -2.94
N HIS A 38 16.17 0.98 -4.21
CA HIS A 38 14.98 1.69 -4.66
C HIS A 38 13.70 1.19 -3.99
N SER A 39 13.61 -0.10 -3.66
CA SER A 39 12.46 -0.68 -2.96
C SER A 39 12.32 -0.10 -1.55
N PHE A 40 13.45 0.15 -0.86
CA PHE A 40 13.44 0.86 0.42
C PHE A 40 12.96 2.30 0.29
N ILE A 41 13.43 3.03 -0.73
CA ILE A 41 13.01 4.43 -0.96
C ILE A 41 11.49 4.51 -1.15
N VAL A 42 10.95 3.65 -2.01
CA VAL A 42 9.50 3.60 -2.26
C VAL A 42 8.75 3.20 -0.99
N MET A 43 9.23 2.21 -0.24
CA MET A 43 8.59 1.79 1.01
C MET A 43 8.59 2.91 2.06
N THR A 44 9.69 3.66 2.22
CA THR A 44 9.77 4.80 3.12
C THR A 44 8.83 5.93 2.70
N LEU A 45 8.76 6.24 1.40
CA LEU A 45 7.80 7.23 0.88
C LEU A 45 6.36 6.81 1.15
N PHE A 46 6.04 5.53 0.94
CA PHE A 46 4.71 4.98 1.14
C PHE A 46 4.30 5.03 2.63
N LEU A 47 5.21 4.64 3.53
CA LEU A 47 4.99 4.73 4.98
C LEU A 47 4.86 6.18 5.43
N GLY A 48 5.71 7.08 4.93
CA GLY A 48 5.65 8.51 5.24
C GLY A 48 4.31 9.10 4.84
N HIS A 49 3.80 8.77 3.65
CA HIS A 49 2.47 9.20 3.23
C HIS A 49 1.37 8.69 4.15
N TRP A 50 1.34 7.39 4.49
CA TRP A 50 0.36 6.87 5.44
C TRP A 50 0.44 7.51 6.82
N ILE A 51 1.64 7.84 7.32
CA ILE A 51 1.80 8.58 8.57
C ILE A 51 1.13 9.94 8.47
N LEU A 52 1.38 10.70 7.40
CA LEU A 52 0.75 12.01 7.17
C LEU A 52 -0.79 11.92 7.16
N VAL A 53 -1.32 10.84 6.59
CA VAL A 53 -2.76 10.56 6.54
C VAL A 53 -3.29 10.26 7.95
N LEU A 54 -2.64 9.35 8.68
CA LEU A 54 -3.04 8.93 10.02
C LEU A 54 -2.94 10.06 11.06
N THR A 55 -1.97 10.97 10.91
CA THR A 55 -1.84 12.16 11.75
C THR A 55 -2.75 13.31 11.31
N SER A 56 -3.61 13.11 10.32
CA SER A 56 -4.49 14.14 9.74
C SER A 56 -3.73 15.40 9.32
N PHE A 57 -2.47 15.27 8.88
CA PHE A 57 -1.64 16.43 8.50
C PHE A 57 -2.28 17.21 7.35
N TYR A 58 -2.92 16.51 6.42
CA TYR A 58 -3.61 17.10 5.27
C TYR A 58 -4.78 18.02 5.68
N THR A 59 -5.37 17.86 6.86
CA THR A 59 -6.44 18.76 7.34
C THR A 59 -5.92 20.08 7.90
N LEU A 60 -4.60 20.18 8.16
CA LEU A 60 -3.95 21.44 8.57
C LEU A 60 -3.69 22.35 7.37
N LEU A 61 -3.67 21.79 6.15
CA LEU A 61 -3.51 22.54 4.92
C LEU A 61 -4.85 23.15 4.47
N PRO A 62 -4.83 24.26 3.72
CA PRO A 62 -6.03 24.76 3.06
C PRO A 62 -6.67 23.69 2.17
N ASN A 63 -8.00 23.55 2.24
CA ASN A 63 -8.75 22.49 1.55
C ASN A 63 -8.39 22.37 0.06
N TYR A 64 -8.26 23.49 -0.65
CA TYR A 64 -7.91 23.49 -2.08
C TYR A 64 -6.53 22.90 -2.38
N ILE A 65 -5.56 23.03 -1.47
CA ILE A 65 -4.21 22.46 -1.61
C ILE A 65 -4.24 20.98 -1.23
N SER A 66 -4.89 20.65 -0.11
CA SER A 66 -5.00 19.28 0.38
C SER A 66 -5.63 18.37 -0.67
N ASP A 67 -6.79 18.75 -1.20
CA ASP A 67 -7.53 17.93 -2.16
C ASP A 67 -6.76 17.74 -3.48
N PHE A 68 -6.03 18.78 -3.91
CA PHE A 68 -5.22 18.73 -5.12
C PHE A 68 -4.00 17.81 -4.99
N ILE A 69 -3.36 17.75 -3.81
CA ILE A 69 -2.10 17.03 -3.63
C ILE A 69 -2.33 15.60 -3.14
N PHE A 70 -3.30 15.39 -2.26
CA PHE A 70 -3.53 14.12 -1.56
C PHE A 70 -3.79 12.97 -2.52
N LEU A 71 -4.82 13.07 -3.37
CA LEU A 71 -5.23 11.99 -4.27
C LEU A 71 -4.16 11.66 -5.32
N PRO A 72 -3.55 12.65 -6.03
CA PRO A 72 -2.50 12.35 -7.01
C PRO A 72 -1.26 11.70 -6.40
N ILE A 73 -0.79 12.16 -5.23
CA ILE A 73 0.34 11.54 -4.54
C ILE A 73 0.00 10.10 -4.14
N TRP A 74 -1.20 9.88 -3.59
CA TRP A 74 -1.65 8.57 -3.17
C TRP A 74 -1.64 7.57 -4.33
N TYR A 75 -2.23 7.94 -5.47
CA TYR A 75 -2.25 7.08 -6.66
C TYR A 75 -0.86 6.87 -7.26
N PHE A 76 -0.02 7.90 -7.28
CA PHE A 76 1.36 7.80 -7.74
C PHE A 76 2.16 6.80 -6.89
N LEU A 77 2.00 6.84 -5.57
CA LEU A 77 2.62 5.88 -4.66
C LEU A 77 2.12 4.46 -4.91
N CYS A 78 0.83 4.26 -5.13
CA CYS A 78 0.29 2.95 -5.52
C CYS A 78 0.96 2.41 -6.79
N ILE A 79 1.13 3.24 -7.83
CA ILE A 79 1.81 2.85 -9.08
C ILE A 79 3.27 2.45 -8.80
N LEU A 80 4.00 3.27 -8.04
CA LEU A 80 5.39 2.96 -7.66
C LEU A 80 5.49 1.66 -6.87
N GLY A 81 4.54 1.40 -5.96
CA GLY A 81 4.47 0.17 -5.20
C GLY A 81 4.23 -1.07 -6.08
N PHE A 82 3.38 -0.97 -7.11
CA PHE A 82 3.25 -2.03 -8.12
C PHE A 82 4.51 -2.23 -8.96
N MET A 83 5.22 -1.16 -9.30
CA MET A 83 6.51 -1.28 -9.99
C MET A 83 7.54 -2.02 -9.14
N VAL A 84 7.60 -1.73 -7.83
CA VAL A 84 8.46 -2.45 -6.87
C VAL A 84 8.04 -3.91 -6.74
N PHE A 85 6.74 -4.20 -6.70
CA PHE A 85 6.22 -5.57 -6.70
C PHE A 85 6.77 -6.37 -7.89
N ILE A 86 6.62 -5.86 -9.12
CA ILE A 86 7.09 -6.56 -10.33
C ILE A 86 8.62 -6.74 -10.31
N LYS A 87 9.36 -5.70 -9.90
CA LYS A 87 10.83 -5.71 -9.90
C LYS A 87 11.41 -6.67 -8.85
N GLU A 88 10.83 -6.69 -7.65
CA GLU A 88 11.29 -7.55 -6.55
C GLU A 88 10.80 -9.00 -6.66
N TRP A 89 9.81 -9.29 -7.51
CA TRP A 89 9.23 -10.63 -7.63
C TRP A 89 10.26 -11.74 -7.90
N LYS A 90 11.30 -11.42 -8.68
CA LYS A 90 12.39 -12.36 -9.02
C LYS A 90 13.55 -12.34 -8.02
N ASN A 91 13.63 -11.34 -7.13
CA ASN A 91 14.76 -11.13 -6.22
C ASN A 91 14.40 -11.45 -4.77
N ASN A 92 13.45 -10.69 -4.21
CA ASN A 92 12.93 -10.87 -2.87
C ASN A 92 11.40 -10.95 -2.90
N ARG A 93 10.87 -12.18 -2.88
CA ARG A 93 9.43 -12.43 -2.96
C ARG A 93 8.67 -11.91 -1.74
N VAL A 94 9.30 -11.88 -0.56
CA VAL A 94 8.69 -11.36 0.67
C VAL A 94 8.44 -9.86 0.55
N ILE A 95 9.46 -9.09 0.16
CA ILE A 95 9.34 -7.64 -0.03
C ILE A 95 8.39 -7.32 -1.17
N SER A 96 8.48 -8.06 -2.28
CA SER A 96 7.57 -7.92 -3.41
C SER A 96 6.11 -8.03 -2.96
N VAL A 97 5.71 -9.17 -2.39
CA VAL A 97 4.31 -9.40 -1.96
C VAL A 97 3.87 -8.42 -0.89
N SER A 98 4.76 -8.06 0.06
CA SER A 98 4.44 -7.09 1.11
C SER A 98 4.08 -5.72 0.51
N VAL A 99 4.94 -5.19 -0.37
CA VAL A 99 4.72 -3.88 -1.01
C VAL A 99 3.53 -3.93 -1.96
N GLY A 100 3.38 -5.01 -2.73
CA GLY A 100 2.27 -5.19 -3.66
C GLY A 100 0.92 -5.22 -2.95
N ALA A 101 0.80 -5.98 -1.86
CA ALA A 101 -0.42 -6.04 -1.07
C ALA A 101 -0.74 -4.71 -0.39
N PHE A 102 0.28 -4.05 0.17
CA PHE A 102 0.10 -2.73 0.78
C PHE A 102 -0.37 -1.69 -0.24
N SER A 103 0.17 -1.75 -1.47
CA SER A 103 -0.26 -0.89 -2.59
C SER A 103 -1.69 -1.19 -3.02
N PHE A 104 -2.08 -2.47 -3.08
CA PHE A 104 -3.43 -2.87 -3.46
C PHE A 104 -4.48 -2.43 -2.42
N ILE A 105 -4.20 -2.63 -1.13
CA ILE A 105 -5.04 -2.14 -0.03
C ILE A 105 -5.16 -0.61 -0.09
N SER A 106 -4.04 0.08 -0.30
CA SER A 106 -4.03 1.55 -0.38
C SER A 106 -4.82 2.06 -1.59
N LEU A 107 -4.76 1.37 -2.73
CA LEU A 107 -5.54 1.70 -3.92
C LEU A 107 -7.04 1.53 -3.66
N LEU A 108 -7.45 0.46 -2.97
CA LEU A 108 -8.85 0.28 -2.55
C LEU A 108 -9.33 1.46 -1.71
N PHE A 109 -8.55 1.88 -0.70
CA PHE A 109 -8.88 3.06 0.11
C PHE A 109 -8.98 4.34 -0.74
N GLY A 110 -8.06 4.56 -1.68
CA GLY A 110 -8.08 5.72 -2.58
C GLY A 110 -9.36 5.78 -3.43
N ILE A 111 -9.76 4.64 -4.02
CA ILE A 111 -11.00 4.56 -4.81
C ILE A 111 -12.23 4.84 -3.93
N LEU A 112 -12.25 4.31 -2.71
CA LEU A 112 -13.37 4.49 -1.79
C LEU A 112 -13.51 5.92 -1.32
N LEU A 113 -12.40 6.58 -0.99
CA LEU A 113 -12.39 8.00 -0.64
C LEU A 113 -12.97 8.83 -1.78
N GLN A 114 -12.58 8.53 -3.02
CA GLN A 114 -13.10 9.23 -4.19
C GLN A 114 -14.57 8.90 -4.49
N GLY A 115 -15.00 7.66 -4.25
CA GLY A 115 -16.40 7.25 -4.38
C GLY A 115 -17.31 7.92 -3.34
N ILE A 116 -16.87 8.01 -2.10
CA ILE A 116 -17.60 8.69 -1.01
C ILE A 116 -17.63 10.21 -1.26
N SER A 117 -16.54 10.81 -1.73
CA SER A 117 -16.48 12.25 -1.98
C SER A 117 -17.39 12.73 -3.13
N LYS A 118 -17.79 11.84 -4.04
CA LYS A 118 -18.68 12.15 -5.17
C LYS A 118 -20.16 11.85 -4.91
N MET A 119 -20.47 11.22 -3.77
CA MET A 119 -21.83 11.02 -3.27
C MET A 119 -22.22 12.20 -2.38
#